data_AF-A0A101I976-F1
#
_entry.id   AF-A0A101I976-F1
#
_cell.length_a   1.000
_cell.length_b   1.000
_cell.length_c   1.000
_cell.angle_alpha   90.00
_cell.angle_beta   90.00
_cell.angle_gamma   90.00
#
_symmetry.space_group_name_H-M   'P 1'
#
loop_
_entity.id
_entity.type
_entity.pdbx_description
1 polymer ?
#
loop_
_entity_poly.entity_id
_entity_poly.type
_entity_poly.pdbx_seq_one_letter_code
_entity_poly.pdbx_strand_id
1 'polypeptide(L)'
;MERIWVVAEIFLFVLVGASVNVRAIGDSWLMGLLIILLGLTFRSAGVLAATLGSQLDLRERLFCMISYLPKATVQAAVGGIPLAMGVAYGDVILSVSVLSILTTAPLGAIGIRLAARRFAKNQLRIHSVFSSTLFLVVCKCKSCSRFVRSRRLSFT
;
A
#
# COMPACT_ATOMS: atom_id res chain seq x y z
N MET A 1 21.27 6.02 -5.84
CA MET A 1 20.33 4.90 -5.59
C MET A 1 18.85 5.23 -5.83
N GLU A 2 18.36 6.44 -5.47
CA GLU A 2 16.92 6.73 -5.58
C GLU A 2 16.34 6.78 -7.01
N ARG A 3 17.15 7.13 -8.01
CA ARG A 3 16.73 7.23 -9.42
C ARG A 3 16.55 5.86 -10.07
N ILE A 4 17.41 4.89 -9.75
CA ILE A 4 17.32 3.50 -10.24
C ILE A 4 15.98 2.88 -9.87
N TRP A 5 15.51 3.13 -8.64
CA TRP A 5 14.24 2.57 -8.18
C TRP A 5 13.04 3.14 -8.94
N VAL A 6 13.04 4.43 -9.23
CA VAL A 6 11.92 5.06 -9.96
C VAL A 6 11.80 4.45 -11.36
N VAL A 7 12.93 4.22 -12.03
CA VAL A 7 12.96 3.54 -13.32
C VAL A 7 12.43 2.11 -13.17
N ALA A 8 12.97 1.33 -12.22
CA ALA A 8 12.53 -0.04 -11.98
C ALA A 8 11.03 -0.17 -11.64
N GLU A 9 10.47 0.76 -10.86
CA GLU A 9 9.06 0.80 -10.50
C GLU A 9 8.17 1.02 -11.74
N ILE A 10 8.56 1.93 -12.63
CA ILE A 10 7.84 2.17 -13.89
C ILE A 10 7.91 0.92 -14.78
N PHE A 11 9.10 0.33 -14.96
CA PHE A 11 9.25 -0.90 -15.73
C PHE A 11 8.39 -2.04 -15.16
N LEU A 12 8.33 -2.21 -13.84
CA LEU A 12 7.54 -3.24 -13.20
C LEU A 12 6.04 -3.09 -13.51
N PHE A 13 5.51 -1.87 -13.44
CA PHE A 13 4.11 -1.63 -13.81
C PHE A 13 3.84 -1.81 -15.31
N VAL A 14 4.77 -1.44 -16.18
CA VAL A 14 4.65 -1.63 -17.63
C VAL A 14 4.67 -3.12 -17.98
N LEU A 15 5.61 -3.90 -17.45
CA LEU A 15 5.71 -5.34 -17.73
C LEU A 15 4.50 -6.12 -17.19
N VAL A 16 4.05 -5.80 -15.97
CA VAL A 16 2.85 -6.41 -15.38
C VAL A 16 1.60 -6.05 -16.17
N GLY A 17 1.47 -4.79 -16.60
CA GLY A 17 0.37 -4.35 -17.45
C GLY A 17 0.36 -5.03 -18.82
N ALA A 18 1.54 -5.22 -19.44
CA ALA A 18 1.67 -5.91 -20.72
C ALA A 18 1.34 -7.40 -20.65
N SER A 19 1.51 -8.02 -19.48
CA SER A 19 1.23 -9.45 -19.25
C SER A 19 -0.23 -9.73 -18.95
N VAL A 20 -1.07 -8.71 -18.75
CA VAL A 20 -2.46 -8.89 -18.31
C VAL A 20 -3.39 -9.19 -19.49
N ASN A 21 -4.21 -10.23 -19.36
CA ASN A 21 -5.24 -10.54 -20.35
C ASN A 21 -6.57 -9.86 -19.98
N VAL A 22 -7.01 -8.90 -20.79
CA VAL A 22 -8.23 -8.13 -20.53
C VAL A 22 -9.53 -8.95 -20.53
N ARG A 23 -9.56 -10.12 -21.19
CA ARG A 23 -10.75 -10.99 -21.18
C ARG A 23 -10.96 -11.66 -19.83
N ALA A 24 -9.87 -12.07 -19.17
CA ALA A 24 -9.92 -12.68 -17.84
C ALA A 24 -10.43 -11.69 -16.75
N ILE A 25 -10.22 -10.38 -16.96
CA ILE A 25 -10.74 -9.34 -16.07
C ILE A 25 -12.28 -9.32 -16.07
N GLY A 26 -12.90 -9.41 -17.26
CA GLY A 26 -14.35 -9.25 -17.42
C GLY A 26 -15.18 -10.26 -16.66
N ASP A 27 -14.73 -11.51 -16.57
CA ASP A 27 -15.48 -12.59 -15.92
C ASP A 27 -15.24 -12.66 -14.40
N SER A 28 -14.10 -12.15 -13.92
CA SER A 28 -13.64 -12.38 -12.54
C SER A 28 -13.46 -11.13 -11.69
N TRP A 29 -13.75 -9.93 -12.21
CA TRP A 29 -13.55 -8.67 -11.49
C TRP A 29 -14.34 -8.58 -10.19
N LEU A 30 -15.56 -9.13 -10.15
CA LEU A 30 -16.45 -9.05 -8.99
C LEU A 30 -15.92 -9.88 -7.81
N MET A 31 -15.48 -11.11 -8.09
CA MET A 31 -14.83 -11.98 -7.10
C MET A 31 -13.51 -11.37 -6.61
N GLY A 32 -12.75 -10.75 -7.52
CA GLY A 32 -11.54 -10.02 -7.17
C GLY A 32 -11.80 -8.88 -6.18
N LEU A 33 -12.83 -8.07 -6.44
CA LEU A 33 -13.21 -6.96 -5.56
C LEU A 33 -13.62 -7.44 -4.15
N LEU A 34 -14.38 -8.54 -4.07
CA LEU A 34 -14.78 -9.13 -2.79
C LEU A 34 -13.57 -9.58 -1.96
N ILE A 35 -12.60 -10.25 -2.59
CA ILE A 35 -11.36 -10.70 -1.96
C ILE A 35 -10.53 -9.51 -1.46
N ILE A 36 -10.44 -8.44 -2.25
CA ILE A 36 -9.73 -7.22 -1.86
C ILE A 36 -10.37 -6.61 -0.61
N LEU A 37 -11.71 -6.48 -0.58
CA LEU A 37 -12.43 -5.92 0.57
C LEU A 37 -12.25 -6.78 1.83
N LEU A 38 -12.34 -8.10 1.71
CA LEU A 38 -12.09 -9.02 2.83
C LEU A 38 -10.65 -8.90 3.34
N GLY A 39 -9.66 -8.86 2.44
CA GLY A 39 -8.26 -8.65 2.81
C GLY A 39 -8.02 -7.32 3.53
N LEU A 40 -8.68 -6.24 3.06
CA LEU A 40 -8.57 -4.91 3.65
C LEU A 40 -9.18 -4.87 5.06
N THR A 41 -10.36 -5.47 5.25
CA THR A 41 -11.02 -5.52 6.58
C THR A 41 -10.20 -6.31 7.59
N PHE A 42 -9.65 -7.46 7.22
CA PHE A 42 -8.79 -8.25 8.10
C PHE A 42 -7.50 -7.50 8.47
N ARG A 43 -6.88 -6.80 7.50
CA ARG A 43 -5.72 -5.95 7.75
C ARG A 43 -6.04 -4.80 8.71
N SER A 44 -7.17 -4.12 8.50
CA SER A 44 -7.65 -3.07 9.39
C SER A 44 -7.89 -3.59 10.80
N ALA A 45 -8.52 -4.76 10.95
CA ALA A 45 -8.72 -5.40 12.24
C ALA A 45 -7.38 -5.74 12.93
N GLY A 46 -6.39 -6.24 12.18
CA GLY A 46 -5.05 -6.53 12.71
C GLY A 46 -4.31 -5.28 13.21
N VAL A 47 -4.38 -4.16 12.48
CA VAL A 47 -3.79 -2.89 12.93
C VAL A 47 -4.51 -2.38 14.18
N LEU A 48 -5.84 -2.51 14.24
CA LEU A 48 -6.60 -2.17 15.44
C LEU A 48 -6.14 -3.04 16.61
N ALA A 49 -6.07 -4.36 16.47
CA ALA A 49 -5.61 -5.26 17.53
C ALA A 49 -4.20 -4.88 18.04
N ALA A 50 -3.26 -4.62 17.13
CA ALA A 50 -1.89 -4.22 17.48
C ALA A 50 -1.80 -2.85 18.19
N THR A 51 -2.79 -1.98 18.02
CA THR A 51 -2.80 -0.62 18.60
C THR A 51 -3.67 -0.49 19.85
N LEU A 52 -4.39 -1.54 20.28
CA LEU A 52 -5.21 -1.53 21.51
C LEU A 52 -4.39 -1.27 22.79
N GLY A 53 -3.10 -1.61 22.80
CA GLY A 53 -2.20 -1.39 23.95
C GLY A 53 -1.40 -0.08 23.92
N SER A 54 -1.59 0.78 22.92
CA SER A 54 -0.78 1.99 22.73
C SER A 54 -1.52 3.26 23.16
N GLN A 55 -0.82 4.25 23.71
CA GLN A 55 -1.37 5.59 24.01
C GLN A 55 -1.53 6.47 22.76
N LEU A 56 -2.09 5.92 21.68
CA LEU A 56 -2.37 6.63 20.44
C LEU A 56 -3.80 7.14 20.46
N ASP A 57 -4.00 8.39 20.08
CA ASP A 57 -5.34 8.92 19.87
C ASP A 57 -6.02 8.18 18.69
N LEU A 58 -7.35 8.09 18.69
CA LEU A 58 -8.12 7.48 17.59
C LEU A 58 -7.72 8.05 16.21
N ARG A 59 -7.34 9.32 16.20
CA ARG A 59 -6.84 10.06 15.04
C ARG A 59 -5.50 9.53 14.51
N GLU A 60 -4.54 9.27 15.39
CA GLU A 60 -3.23 8.73 15.04
C GLU A 60 -3.33 7.26 14.63
N ARG A 61 -4.24 6.51 15.26
CA ARG A 61 -4.57 5.13 14.92
C ARG A 61 -5.09 5.01 13.48
N LEU A 62 -5.98 5.91 13.06
CA LEU A 62 -6.45 6.01 11.67
C LEU A 62 -5.32 6.36 10.69
N PHE A 63 -4.43 7.29 11.04
CA PHE A 63 -3.26 7.61 10.20
C PHE A 63 -2.31 6.43 10.04
N CYS A 64 -2.08 5.68 11.13
CA CYS A 64 -1.29 4.45 11.13
C CYS A 64 -1.92 3.41 10.21
N MET A 65 -3.24 3.17 10.35
CA MET A 65 -3.97 2.22 9.50
C MET A 65 -3.86 2.56 8.00
N ILE A 66 -4.02 3.82 7.62
CA ILE A 66 -3.88 4.27 6.23
C ILE A 66 -2.45 4.11 5.73
N SER A 67 -1.44 4.34 6.58
CA SER A 67 -0.02 4.18 6.21
C SER A 67 0.37 2.71 5.99
N TYR A 68 -0.33 1.79 6.64
CA TYR A 68 -0.16 0.34 6.50
C TYR A 68 -0.91 -0.25 5.30
N LEU A 69 -1.61 0.57 4.50
CA LEU A 69 -2.20 0.11 3.24
C LEU A 69 -1.10 -0.54 2.38
N PRO A 70 -1.33 -1.77 1.87
CA PRO A 70 -0.32 -2.54 1.16
C PRO A 70 0.18 -1.73 -0.03
N LYS A 71 1.50 -1.52 -0.09
CA LYS A 71 2.10 -0.88 -1.26
C LYS A 71 2.03 -1.83 -2.44
N ALA A 72 1.30 -1.36 -3.44
CA ALA A 72 0.86 -2.04 -4.66
C ALA A 72 1.96 -2.81 -5.43
N THR A 73 3.24 -2.53 -5.18
CA THR A 73 4.38 -3.14 -5.87
C THR A 73 4.63 -4.59 -5.50
N VAL A 74 4.39 -4.99 -4.23
CA VAL A 74 4.55 -6.42 -3.84
C VAL A 74 3.43 -7.26 -4.45
N GLN A 75 2.23 -6.68 -4.57
CA GLN A 75 1.09 -7.34 -5.21
C GLN A 75 1.34 -7.59 -6.71
N ALA A 76 1.97 -6.62 -7.39
CA ALA A 76 2.35 -6.77 -8.80
C ALA A 76 3.36 -7.89 -9.02
N ALA A 77 4.39 -7.98 -8.17
CA ALA A 77 5.39 -9.05 -8.26
C ALA A 77 4.81 -10.43 -7.92
N VAL A 78 4.05 -10.54 -6.82
CA VAL A 78 3.44 -11.81 -6.39
C VAL A 78 2.34 -12.28 -7.35
N GLY A 79 1.60 -11.34 -7.96
CA GLY A 79 0.56 -11.66 -8.93
C GLY A 79 1.08 -12.27 -10.24
N GLY A 80 2.34 -12.02 -10.60
CA GLY A 80 2.98 -12.60 -11.80
C GLY A 80 3.52 -14.02 -11.61
N ILE A 81 3.68 -14.49 -10.37
CA ILE A 81 4.26 -15.81 -10.07
C ILE A 81 3.37 -16.97 -10.56
N PRO A 82 2.04 -16.98 -10.33
CA PRO A 82 1.17 -18.08 -10.77
C PRO A 82 1.12 -18.22 -12.29
N LEU A 83 1.19 -17.10 -13.01
CA LEU A 83 1.26 -17.10 -14.47
C LEU A 83 2.57 -17.72 -14.97
N ALA A 84 3.71 -17.36 -14.36
CA ALA A 84 5.01 -17.92 -14.71
C ALA A 84 5.13 -19.43 -14.39
N MET A 85 4.41 -19.91 -13.38
CA MET A 85 4.35 -21.33 -13.02
C MET A 85 3.34 -22.15 -13.84
N GLY A 86 2.59 -21.53 -14.75
CA GLY A 86 1.60 -22.23 -15.58
C GLY A 86 0.42 -22.81 -14.79
N VAL A 87 0.10 -22.24 -13.63
CA VAL A 87 -1.03 -22.69 -12.81
C VAL A 87 -2.34 -22.36 -13.52
N ALA A 88 -3.31 -23.27 -13.47
CA ALA A 88 -4.67 -23.01 -13.95
C ALA A 88 -5.20 -21.70 -13.32
N TYR A 89 -5.81 -20.83 -14.12
CA TYR A 89 -6.31 -19.51 -13.71
C TYR A 89 -5.23 -18.47 -13.32
N GLY A 90 -3.96 -18.68 -13.70
CA GLY A 90 -2.89 -17.70 -13.47
C GLY A 90 -3.20 -16.31 -14.03
N ASP A 91 -3.80 -16.22 -15.22
CA ASP A 91 -4.25 -14.96 -15.83
C ASP A 91 -5.30 -14.22 -14.99
N VAL A 92 -6.21 -14.96 -14.35
CA VAL A 92 -7.25 -14.40 -13.49
C VAL A 92 -6.62 -13.81 -12.23
N ILE A 93 -5.68 -14.52 -11.62
CA ILE A 93 -4.98 -14.06 -10.41
C ILE A 93 -4.16 -12.79 -10.71
N LEU A 94 -3.44 -12.77 -11.84
CA LEU A 94 -2.70 -11.59 -12.28
C LEU A 94 -3.65 -10.40 -12.52
N SER A 95 -4.76 -10.64 -13.22
CA SER A 95 -5.79 -9.65 -13.52
C SER A 95 -6.41 -9.03 -12.25
N VAL A 96 -6.76 -9.87 -11.27
CA VAL A 96 -7.28 -9.42 -9.97
C VAL A 96 -6.24 -8.62 -9.20
N SER A 97 -4.96 -9.02 -9.25
CA SER A 97 -3.88 -8.26 -8.64
C SER A 97 -3.75 -6.86 -9.24
N VAL A 98 -3.79 -6.73 -10.57
CA VAL A 98 -3.76 -5.43 -11.26
C VAL A 98 -4.98 -4.57 -10.91
N LEU A 99 -6.18 -5.16 -10.85
CA LEU A 99 -7.40 -4.47 -10.43
C LEU A 99 -7.29 -3.92 -8.99
N SER A 100 -6.69 -4.70 -8.08
CA SER A 100 -6.39 -4.26 -6.70
C SER A 100 -5.45 -3.06 -6.67
N ILE A 101 -4.41 -3.06 -7.50
CA ILE A 101 -3.44 -1.97 -7.57
C ILE A 101 -4.11 -0.69 -8.09
N LEU A 102 -4.88 -0.79 -9.18
CA LEU A 102 -5.56 0.34 -9.80
C LEU A 102 -6.58 0.99 -8.86
N THR A 103 -7.25 0.19 -8.03
CA THR A 103 -8.22 0.70 -7.03
C THR A 103 -7.54 1.20 -5.76
N THR A 104 -6.53 0.49 -5.24
CA THR A 104 -5.90 0.81 -3.95
C THR A 104 -4.90 1.96 -4.04
N ALA A 105 -4.20 2.15 -5.17
CA ALA A 105 -3.25 3.25 -5.36
C ALA A 105 -3.90 4.65 -5.21
N PRO A 106 -5.01 4.98 -5.89
CA PRO A 106 -5.68 6.27 -5.70
C PRO A 106 -6.30 6.39 -4.30
N LEU A 107 -6.91 5.32 -3.77
CA LEU A 107 -7.47 5.33 -2.41
C LEU A 107 -6.41 5.61 -1.34
N GLY A 108 -5.24 4.97 -1.44
CA GLY A 108 -4.12 5.21 -0.54
C GLY A 108 -3.55 6.63 -0.67
N ALA A 109 -3.42 7.15 -1.90
CA ALA A 109 -2.95 8.52 -2.14
C ALA A 109 -3.90 9.57 -1.56
N ILE A 110 -5.21 9.40 -1.74
CA ILE A 110 -6.25 10.27 -1.16
C ILE A 110 -6.24 10.17 0.36
N GLY A 111 -6.19 8.95 0.90
CA GLY A 111 -6.15 8.70 2.35
C GLY A 111 -4.97 9.40 3.01
N ILE A 112 -3.77 9.29 2.46
CA ILE A 112 -2.58 9.97 2.97
C ILE A 112 -2.73 11.49 2.88
N ARG A 113 -3.24 12.03 1.77
CA ARG A 113 -3.43 13.48 1.60
C ARG A 113 -4.42 14.07 2.60
N LEU A 114 -5.55 13.41 2.81
CA LEU A 114 -6.57 13.83 3.78
C LEU A 114 -6.04 13.74 5.21
N ALA A 115 -5.41 12.61 5.56
CA ALA A 115 -4.85 12.42 6.89
C ALA A 115 -3.67 13.37 7.17
N ALA A 116 -2.82 13.65 6.17
CA ALA A 116 -1.72 14.62 6.28
C ALA A 116 -2.22 16.07 6.48
N ARG A 117 -3.33 16.48 5.82
CA ARG A 117 -3.94 17.80 6.07
C ARG A 117 -4.55 17.89 7.47
N ARG A 118 -5.18 16.81 7.95
CA ARG A 118 -5.88 16.80 9.24
C ARG A 118 -4.94 16.72 10.46
N PHE A 119 -3.76 16.11 10.32
CA PHE A 119 -2.84 15.80 11.44
C PHE A 119 -1.49 16.52 11.40
N ALA A 120 -1.38 17.61 10.64
CA ALA A 120 -0.13 18.36 10.46
C ALA A 120 0.50 18.96 11.74
N LYS A 121 -0.22 19.00 12.87
CA LYS A 121 0.25 19.63 14.13
C LYS A 121 0.86 18.67 15.16
N ASN A 122 0.61 17.35 15.10
CA ASN A 122 0.95 16.39 16.17
C ASN A 122 1.87 15.23 15.73
N GLN A 123 2.70 15.44 14.70
CA GLN A 123 3.55 14.40 14.07
C GLN A 123 4.64 13.77 14.98
N LEU A 124 4.84 14.25 16.22
CA LEU A 124 5.96 13.85 17.07
C LEU A 124 5.80 12.46 17.76
N ARG A 125 4.57 11.98 18.04
CA ARG A 125 4.35 10.69 18.73
C ARG A 125 4.36 9.47 17.81
N ILE A 126 4.01 9.63 16.55
CA ILE A 126 3.86 8.51 15.58
C ILE A 126 5.21 7.82 15.30
N HIS A 127 6.33 8.55 15.47
CA HIS A 127 7.67 8.00 15.24
C HIS A 127 8.12 6.98 16.31
N SER A 128 7.68 7.09 17.58
CA SER A 128 8.13 6.16 18.63
C SER A 128 7.52 4.77 18.51
N VAL A 129 6.29 4.66 18.00
CA VAL A 129 5.61 3.37 17.76
C VAL A 129 6.23 2.62 16.58
N PHE A 130 6.71 3.35 15.57
CA PHE A 130 7.36 2.76 14.39
C PHE A 130 8.70 2.08 14.72
N SER A 131 9.34 2.44 15.85
CA SER A 131 10.61 1.85 16.32
C SER A 131 10.44 0.51 17.05
N SER A 132 9.28 0.20 17.63
CA SER A 132 9.07 -1.05 18.39
C SER A 132 8.56 -2.22 17.53
N THR A 133 8.06 -1.95 16.32
CA THR A 133 7.64 -2.97 15.32
C THR A 133 8.60 -3.01 14.12
N LEU A 134 9.83 -2.55 14.33
CA LEU A 134 10.85 -2.28 13.32
C LEU A 134 11.72 -3.52 13.05
N PHE A 135 11.18 -4.56 12.44
CA PHE A 135 12.06 -5.55 11.78
C PHE A 135 11.51 -6.21 10.51
N LEU A 136 10.24 -6.01 10.11
CA LEU A 136 9.69 -6.78 8.97
C LEU A 136 9.10 -5.98 7.80
N VAL A 137 9.04 -4.64 7.83
CA VAL A 137 8.49 -3.86 6.68
C VAL A 137 9.28 -2.57 6.40
N VAL A 138 10.61 -2.64 6.41
CA VAL A 138 11.43 -1.58 5.80
C VAL A 138 11.36 -1.73 4.28
N CYS A 139 10.39 -1.05 3.67
CA CYS A 139 10.69 -0.26 2.47
C CYS A 139 9.48 0.59 2.07
N LYS A 140 9.75 1.85 1.75
CA LYS A 140 8.95 2.74 0.90
C LYS A 140 7.87 3.64 1.48
N CYS A 141 7.87 4.11 2.72
CA CYS A 141 7.16 5.39 3.00
C CYS A 141 8.00 6.62 2.57
N LYS A 142 8.46 6.64 1.31
CA LYS A 142 9.21 7.75 0.72
C LYS A 142 8.37 9.04 0.67
N SER A 143 7.05 8.89 0.55
CA SER A 143 6.09 10.01 0.60
C SER A 143 6.00 10.64 2.01
N CYS A 144 6.11 9.85 3.07
CA CYS A 144 6.13 10.37 4.44
C CYS A 144 7.47 11.06 4.75
N SER A 145 8.60 10.45 4.37
CA SER A 145 9.93 11.06 4.53
C SER A 145 10.08 12.38 3.77
N ARG A 146 9.57 12.47 2.52
CA ARG A 146 9.63 13.71 1.72
C ARG A 146 8.71 14.81 2.28
N PHE A 147 7.56 14.46 2.84
CA PHE A 147 6.66 15.41 3.50
C PHE A 147 7.23 15.93 4.82
N VAL A 148 7.87 15.08 5.63
CA VAL A 148 8.59 15.48 6.85
C VAL A 148 9.82 16.34 6.52
N ARG A 149 10.58 15.98 5.46
CA ARG A 149 11.77 16.72 5.03
C ARG A 149 11.44 18.09 4.43
N SER A 150 10.31 18.22 3.72
CA SER A 150 9.83 19.50 3.18
C SER A 150 9.42 20.50 4.26
N ARG A 151 8.99 20.04 5.45
CA ARG A 151 8.65 20.94 6.58
C ARG A 151 9.83 21.29 7.48
N ARG A 152 10.89 20.48 7.50
CA ARG A 152 12.14 20.83 8.20
C ARG A 152 12.84 22.03 7.57
N LEU A 153 12.64 22.28 6.27
CA LEU A 153 13.18 23.44 5.54
C LEU A 153 12.35 24.73 5.69
N SER A 154 11.18 24.70 6.34
CA SER A 154 10.41 25.93 6.67
C SER A 154 10.59 26.38 8.12
N PHE A 155 11.51 25.77 8.86
CA PHE A 155 11.87 26.10 10.24
C PHE A 155 13.36 26.45 10.42
N THR A 156 14.02 26.83 9.31
CA THR A 156 15.36 27.45 9.26
C THR A 156 15.31 28.60 8.29
#